data_AF-A0A2D7FE66-F1
#
_entry.id   AF-A0A2D7FE66-F1
#
_cell.length_a   1.000
_cell.length_b   1.000
_cell.length_c   1.000
_cell.angle_alpha   90.00
_cell.angle_beta   90.00
_cell.angle_gamma   90.00
#
_symmetry.space_group_name_H-M   'P 1'
#
loop_
_entity.id
_entity.type
_entity.pdbx_description
1 polymer ?
#
loop_
_entity_poly.entity_id
_entity_poly.type
_entity_poly.pdbx_seq_one_letter_code
_entity_poly.pdbx_strand_id
1 'polypeptide(L)'
;MAQSVFSDLFSWIAKPNPPKVRPVERSEDPYGLVPRSSSPRMSYRSSKYRTVVVRLCDGYYFPISNSSSRNRFHGDAEQCQLRCQGAARLYYMPSGTADINSALDISGKPYKRLENAFLYRKKYVANCACRPAPWSLEERPRHAMYTSPEPQVAINDEVLDKVAASMQPDLNADAPGGQNPYEKEGTASQTQNPYAARSSRTSSKPAALS
;
A
#
# COMPACT_ATOMS: atom_id res chain seq x y z
N MET A 1 62.96 23.09 -19.80
CA MET A 1 62.51 22.84 -21.19
C MET A 1 62.70 21.37 -21.48
N ALA A 2 61.64 20.58 -21.40
CA ALA A 2 61.64 19.17 -21.79
C ALA A 2 60.26 18.82 -22.35
N GLN A 3 60.23 18.71 -23.68
CA GLN A 3 59.57 17.67 -24.47
C GLN A 3 58.05 17.52 -24.35
N SER A 4 57.37 18.05 -25.38
CA SER A 4 56.11 17.56 -25.91
C SER A 4 56.23 16.13 -26.44
N VAL A 5 55.09 15.55 -26.84
CA VAL A 5 54.90 14.35 -27.71
C VAL A 5 54.37 13.05 -27.06
N PHE A 6 53.67 13.12 -25.93
CA PHE A 6 52.66 12.08 -25.59
C PHE A 6 51.26 12.46 -26.11
N SER A 7 51.21 13.17 -27.25
CA SER A 7 49.98 13.62 -27.91
C SER A 7 49.43 12.61 -28.93
N ASP A 8 49.97 11.39 -29.02
CA ASP A 8 49.61 10.43 -30.06
C ASP A 8 49.15 9.05 -29.53
N LEU A 9 48.47 9.01 -28.38
CA LEU A 9 47.79 7.79 -27.89
C LEU A 9 46.27 7.94 -27.72
N PHE A 10 45.69 9.10 -28.04
CA PHE A 10 44.26 9.37 -27.84
C PHE A 10 43.58 9.99 -29.07
N SER A 11 43.94 9.57 -30.28
CA SER A 11 43.24 10.02 -31.49
C SER A 11 43.24 8.95 -32.59
N TRP A 12 42.69 7.77 -32.29
CA TRP A 12 42.31 6.79 -33.31
C TRP A 12 41.20 5.84 -32.84
N ILE A 13 39.98 6.35 -32.67
CA ILE A 13 38.77 5.52 -32.85
C ILE A 13 37.77 6.37 -33.63
N ALA A 14 37.89 6.31 -34.96
CA ALA A 14 36.83 6.72 -35.86
C ALA A 14 35.59 5.87 -35.53
N LYS A 15 34.52 6.50 -35.04
CA LYS A 15 33.23 5.83 -34.84
C LYS A 15 32.56 5.66 -36.21
N PRO A 16 32.34 4.43 -36.72
CA PRO A 16 31.50 4.27 -37.90
C PRO A 16 30.06 4.71 -37.57
N ASN A 17 29.41 5.37 -38.52
CA ASN A 17 27.99 5.69 -38.41
C ASN A 17 27.17 4.39 -38.38
N PRO A 18 26.24 4.22 -37.43
CA PRO A 18 25.38 3.04 -37.42
C PRO A 18 24.43 3.09 -38.63
N PRO A 19 24.12 1.96 -39.28
CA PRO A 19 23.11 1.92 -40.33
C PRO A 19 21.75 2.27 -39.73
N LYS A 20 21.00 3.16 -40.41
CA LYS A 20 19.61 3.47 -40.06
C LYS A 20 18.74 2.25 -40.38
N VAL A 21 18.51 1.42 -39.37
CA VAL A 21 17.48 0.37 -39.43
C VAL A 21 16.13 1.08 -39.30
N ARG A 22 15.30 1.04 -40.34
CA ARG A 22 13.89 1.43 -40.22
C ARG A 22 13.21 0.39 -39.32
N PRO A 23 12.29 0.76 -38.42
CA PRO A 23 11.48 -0.23 -37.74
C PRO A 23 10.77 -1.07 -38.81
N VAL A 24 11.01 -2.37 -38.80
CA VAL A 24 10.10 -3.30 -39.46
C VAL A 24 8.83 -3.24 -38.62
N GLU A 25 7.86 -2.48 -39.11
CA GLU A 25 6.49 -2.54 -38.65
C GLU A 25 6.06 -4.01 -38.79
N ARG A 26 5.96 -4.70 -37.66
CA ARG A 26 5.58 -6.11 -37.61
C ARG A 26 4.17 -6.18 -38.18
N SER A 27 4.11 -6.68 -39.42
CA SER A 27 2.94 -6.94 -40.21
C SER A 27 1.87 -7.63 -39.36
N GLU A 28 0.77 -6.91 -39.16
CA GLU A 28 -0.59 -7.32 -39.52
C GLU A 28 -0.90 -8.79 -39.24
N ASP A 29 -1.57 -9.02 -38.11
CA ASP A 29 -2.26 -10.27 -37.81
C ASP A 29 -3.30 -10.57 -38.92
N PRO A 30 -3.19 -11.67 -39.68
CA PRO A 30 -4.09 -11.97 -40.81
C PRO A 30 -5.45 -12.53 -40.37
N TYR A 31 -5.74 -12.58 -39.06
CA TYR A 31 -7.00 -13.05 -38.50
C TYR A 31 -7.68 -11.91 -37.73
N GLY A 32 -8.04 -10.85 -38.44
CA GLY A 32 -8.70 -9.66 -37.92
C GLY A 32 -10.10 -9.92 -37.36
N LEU A 33 -10.19 -10.39 -36.11
CA LEU A 33 -11.46 -10.56 -35.38
C LEU A 33 -11.36 -10.05 -33.94
N VAL A 34 -11.05 -8.76 -33.75
CA VAL A 34 -11.62 -7.98 -32.62
C VAL A 34 -11.56 -6.48 -32.89
N PRO A 35 -12.71 -5.76 -32.87
CA PRO A 35 -12.70 -4.32 -32.86
C PRO A 35 -12.47 -3.88 -31.42
N ARG A 36 -11.23 -3.70 -30.99
CA ARG A 36 -11.01 -2.92 -29.76
C ARG A 36 -10.91 -1.47 -30.16
N SER A 37 -12.10 -0.87 -30.22
CA SER A 37 -12.31 0.54 -29.97
C SER A 37 -11.20 1.03 -29.05
N SER A 38 -10.43 1.99 -29.55
CA SER A 38 -9.68 2.89 -28.70
C SER A 38 -10.71 3.64 -27.86
N SER A 39 -11.27 2.97 -26.85
CA SER A 39 -11.82 3.65 -25.70
C SER A 39 -10.75 4.66 -25.33
N PRO A 40 -11.05 5.97 -25.34
CA PRO A 40 -10.13 6.94 -24.80
C PRO A 40 -9.78 6.38 -23.44
N ARG A 41 -8.50 6.03 -23.22
CA ARG A 41 -8.02 5.52 -21.94
C ARG A 41 -8.72 6.38 -20.92
N MET A 42 -9.65 5.77 -20.18
CA MET A 42 -10.42 6.41 -19.11
C MET A 42 -9.47 7.40 -18.50
N SER A 43 -9.69 8.70 -18.77
CA SER A 43 -8.71 9.72 -18.44
C SER A 43 -8.36 9.44 -16.99
N TYR A 44 -7.15 8.93 -16.72
CA TYR A 44 -6.69 8.68 -15.38
C TYR A 44 -6.84 10.05 -14.77
N ARG A 45 -7.92 10.25 -14.02
CA ARG A 45 -8.34 11.57 -13.54
C ARG A 45 -7.11 12.04 -12.84
N SER A 46 -6.37 12.96 -13.48
CA SER A 46 -5.01 13.25 -13.09
C SER A 46 -5.12 13.65 -11.64
N SER A 47 -4.66 12.78 -10.75
CA SER A 47 -5.02 12.89 -9.36
C SER A 47 -4.36 14.17 -8.88
N LYS A 48 -5.18 15.21 -8.71
CA LYS A 48 -4.69 16.59 -8.62
C LYS A 48 -4.11 16.90 -7.26
N TYR A 49 -4.25 15.99 -6.30
CA TYR A 49 -3.88 16.26 -4.92
C TYR A 49 -3.00 15.16 -4.35
N ARG A 50 -2.12 15.58 -3.45
CA ARG A 50 -1.45 14.74 -2.48
C ARG A 50 -2.10 14.95 -1.13
N THR A 51 -2.39 13.86 -0.44
CA THR A 51 -2.98 13.86 0.90
C THR A 51 -1.95 13.44 1.92
N VAL A 52 -1.95 14.15 3.05
CA VAL A 52 -1.05 13.93 4.17
C VAL A 52 -1.86 13.92 5.45
N VAL A 53 -1.44 13.10 6.40
CA VAL A 53 -1.94 13.16 7.77
C VAL A 53 -1.03 14.08 8.57
N VAL A 54 -1.64 14.93 9.39
CA VAL A 54 -0.96 15.86 10.30
C VAL A 54 -1.33 15.48 11.72
N ARG A 55 -0.33 15.29 12.59
CA ARG A 55 -0.50 15.11 14.04
C ARG A 55 -0.80 16.46 14.68
N LEU A 56 -1.82 16.53 15.54
CA LEU A 56 -2.28 17.81 16.10
C LEU A 56 -1.45 18.28 17.30
N CYS A 57 -0.72 17.38 17.96
CA CYS A 57 0.10 17.70 19.14
C CYS A 57 1.44 18.38 18.80
N ASP A 58 2.04 18.14 17.62
CA ASP A 58 3.33 18.75 17.21
C ASP A 58 3.39 19.20 15.76
N GLY A 59 2.28 19.03 15.01
CA GLY A 59 2.19 19.41 13.61
C GLY A 59 2.97 18.50 12.66
N TYR A 60 3.59 17.39 13.08
CA TYR A 60 4.30 16.51 12.16
C TYR A 60 3.34 15.94 11.10
N TYR A 61 3.84 15.72 9.88
CA TYR A 61 3.04 15.19 8.80
C TYR A 61 3.73 14.10 8.00
N PHE A 62 2.94 13.19 7.43
CA PHE A 62 3.41 12.13 6.55
C PHE A 62 2.35 11.78 5.50
N PRO A 63 2.76 11.26 4.32
CA PRO A 63 1.84 11.03 3.22
C PRO A 63 0.87 9.87 3.48
N ILE A 64 -0.39 10.08 3.06
CA ILE A 64 -1.39 9.02 2.90
C ILE A 64 -1.41 8.56 1.44
N SER A 65 -1.59 9.51 0.51
CA SER A 65 -1.56 9.26 -0.92
C SER A 65 -0.85 10.39 -1.67
N ASN A 66 -0.01 10.03 -2.65
CA ASN A 66 0.63 11.00 -3.55
C ASN A 66 -0.23 11.35 -4.78
N SER A 67 -1.34 10.62 -4.97
CA SER A 67 -2.19 10.67 -6.15
C SER A 67 -3.63 10.45 -5.70
N SER A 68 -4.26 11.50 -5.19
CA SER A 68 -5.64 11.49 -4.68
C SER A 68 -6.53 12.45 -5.46
N SER A 69 -7.82 12.11 -5.50
CA SER A 69 -8.90 12.91 -6.05
C SER A 69 -9.86 13.28 -4.93
N ARG A 70 -10.60 14.40 -5.08
CA ARG A 70 -11.43 14.94 -3.99
C ARG A 70 -12.48 13.94 -3.45
N ASN A 71 -12.99 13.04 -4.30
CA ASN A 71 -13.90 11.97 -3.89
C ASN A 71 -13.26 10.90 -2.99
N ARG A 72 -11.93 10.77 -2.96
CA ARG A 72 -11.21 9.83 -2.09
C ARG A 72 -10.82 10.43 -0.75
N PHE A 73 -10.99 11.73 -0.54
CA PHE A 73 -10.54 12.40 0.69
C PHE A 73 -11.17 11.81 1.95
N HIS A 74 -12.41 11.31 1.87
CA HIS A 74 -13.03 10.62 3.00
C HIS A 74 -12.28 9.34 3.37
N GLY A 75 -12.01 8.47 2.38
CA GLY A 75 -11.22 7.26 2.61
C GLY A 75 -9.80 7.55 3.07
N ASP A 76 -9.15 8.58 2.51
CA ASP A 76 -7.83 9.02 2.97
C ASP A 76 -7.89 9.51 4.44
N ALA A 77 -8.99 10.15 4.86
CA ALA A 77 -9.19 10.60 6.23
C ALA A 77 -9.39 9.43 7.22
N GLU A 78 -10.10 8.39 6.81
CA GLU A 78 -10.22 7.15 7.58
C GLU A 78 -8.85 6.47 7.72
N GLN A 79 -8.09 6.36 6.62
CA GLN A 79 -6.72 5.81 6.66
C GLN A 79 -5.80 6.63 7.56
N CYS A 80 -5.93 7.95 7.53
CA CYS A 80 -5.25 8.86 8.46
C CYS A 80 -5.55 8.51 9.92
N GLN A 81 -6.82 8.26 10.28
CA GLN A 81 -7.18 7.85 11.64
C GLN A 81 -6.68 6.45 12.00
N LEU A 82 -6.78 5.48 11.09
CA LEU A 82 -6.29 4.11 11.35
C LEU A 82 -4.77 4.07 11.61
N ARG A 83 -4.01 4.98 11.00
CA ARG A 83 -2.56 5.07 11.21
C ARG A 83 -2.19 5.72 12.54
N CYS A 84 -3.07 6.51 13.13
CA CYS A 84 -2.78 7.32 14.30
C CYS A 84 -3.81 7.07 15.42
N GLN A 85 -3.38 6.42 16.49
CA GLN A 85 -4.20 6.24 17.69
C GLN A 85 -4.44 7.58 18.43
N GLY A 86 -3.57 8.57 18.20
CA GLY A 86 -3.70 9.93 18.73
C GLY A 86 -4.44 10.91 17.80
N ALA A 87 -4.59 12.14 18.28
CA ALA A 87 -5.29 13.19 17.55
C ALA A 87 -4.53 13.60 16.26
N ALA A 88 -5.08 13.22 15.10
CA ALA A 88 -4.54 13.54 13.78
C ALA A 88 -5.66 13.97 12.81
N ARG A 89 -5.30 14.70 11.75
CA ARG A 89 -6.24 15.20 10.73
C ARG A 89 -5.66 15.11 9.33
N LEU A 90 -6.51 14.85 8.35
CA LEU A 90 -6.13 14.87 6.94
C LEU A 90 -6.01 16.31 6.43
N TYR A 91 -4.91 16.55 5.70
CA TYR A 91 -4.69 17.73 4.89
C TYR A 91 -4.39 17.32 3.44
N TYR A 92 -4.67 18.21 2.50
CA TYR A 92 -4.38 17.99 1.09
C TYR A 92 -3.70 19.22 0.48
N MET A 93 -2.93 18.98 -0.57
CA MET A 93 -2.24 20.00 -1.37
C MET A 93 -2.21 19.57 -2.84
N PRO A 94 -2.01 20.48 -3.80
CA PRO A 94 -1.87 20.09 -5.20
C PRO A 94 -0.72 19.10 -5.42
N SER A 95 -0.95 18.07 -6.23
CA SER A 95 0.08 17.11 -6.63
C SER A 95 1.25 17.83 -7.29
N GLY A 96 2.48 17.42 -6.98
CA GLY A 96 3.71 18.08 -7.44
C GLY A 96 4.15 19.25 -6.54
N THR A 97 3.32 19.70 -5.60
CA THR A 97 3.75 20.67 -4.60
C THR A 97 4.57 19.97 -3.52
N ALA A 98 5.81 20.41 -3.32
CA ALA A 98 6.66 19.90 -2.24
C ALA A 98 6.32 20.56 -0.89
N ASP A 99 5.78 21.78 -0.93
CA ASP A 99 5.59 22.62 0.25
C ASP A 99 4.24 22.39 0.96
N ILE A 100 4.33 21.85 2.18
CA ILE A 100 3.22 21.65 3.12
C ILE A 100 2.53 22.96 3.53
N ASN A 101 3.18 24.12 3.38
CA ASN A 101 2.60 25.42 3.69
C ASN A 101 1.29 25.71 2.96
N SER A 102 1.12 25.12 1.78
CA SER A 102 -0.09 25.25 0.94
C SER A 102 -1.22 24.31 1.35
N ALA A 103 -0.99 23.41 2.32
CA ALA A 103 -1.92 22.37 2.67
C ALA A 103 -3.15 22.91 3.39
N LEU A 104 -4.31 22.39 3.03
CA LEU A 104 -5.61 22.71 3.62
C LEU A 104 -6.22 21.44 4.22
N ASP A 105 -6.93 21.57 5.34
CA ASP A 105 -7.79 20.49 5.80
C ASP A 105 -9.06 20.39 4.93
N ILE A 106 -9.86 19.35 5.17
CA ILE A 106 -11.13 19.13 4.46
C ILE A 106 -12.11 20.31 4.64
N SER A 107 -12.01 21.05 5.77
CA SER A 107 -12.78 22.24 6.07
C SER A 107 -12.18 23.53 5.49
N GLY A 108 -11.08 23.46 4.75
CA GLY A 108 -10.40 24.61 4.13
C GLY A 108 -9.50 25.41 5.07
N LYS A 109 -9.22 24.94 6.29
CA LYS A 109 -8.29 25.59 7.21
C LYS A 109 -6.85 25.29 6.79
N PRO A 110 -5.98 26.30 6.69
CA PRO A 110 -4.59 26.09 6.31
C PRO A 110 -3.82 25.41 7.43
N TYR A 111 -2.86 24.56 7.06
CA TYR A 111 -1.98 23.87 8.01
C TYR A 111 -1.24 24.86 8.93
N LYS A 112 -0.85 26.02 8.42
CA LYS A 112 -0.20 27.09 9.20
C LYS A 112 -1.07 27.65 10.35
N ARG A 113 -2.38 27.47 10.32
CA ARG A 113 -3.30 27.93 11.38
C ARG A 113 -3.33 26.96 12.57
N LEU A 114 -2.76 25.77 12.44
CA LEU A 114 -2.61 24.86 13.58
C LEU A 114 -1.66 25.50 14.60
N GLU A 115 -2.09 25.57 15.86
CA GLU A 115 -1.30 26.18 16.96
C GLU A 115 0.11 25.60 17.05
N ASN A 116 0.22 24.28 16.92
CA ASN A 116 1.48 23.53 16.96
C ASN A 116 2.06 23.25 15.57
N ALA A 117 1.69 24.02 14.53
CA ALA A 117 2.27 23.83 13.19
C ALA A 117 3.81 23.91 13.24
N PHE A 118 4.48 22.97 12.56
CA PHE A 118 5.94 22.88 12.48
C PHE A 118 6.68 22.70 13.81
N LEU A 119 6.00 22.46 14.93
CA LEU A 119 6.65 22.33 16.24
C LEU A 119 7.66 21.19 16.27
N TYR A 120 7.33 20.09 15.58
CA TYR A 120 8.20 18.92 15.39
C TYR A 120 9.58 19.25 14.79
N ARG A 121 9.73 20.38 14.09
CA ARG A 121 11.02 20.81 13.52
C ARG A 121 11.94 21.45 14.55
N LYS A 122 11.38 21.96 15.65
CA LYS A 122 12.10 22.73 16.67
C LYS A 122 12.37 21.90 17.93
N LYS A 123 11.43 21.05 18.32
CA LYS A 123 11.55 20.21 19.50
C LYS A 123 10.81 18.90 19.34
N TYR A 124 11.29 17.90 20.03
CA TYR A 124 10.56 16.65 20.23
C TYR A 124 9.51 16.82 21.34
N VAL A 125 8.28 16.41 21.07
CA VAL A 125 7.19 16.39 22.06
C VAL A 125 6.99 14.95 22.50
N ALA A 126 7.28 14.65 23.77
CA ALA A 126 7.07 13.32 24.33
C ALA A 126 5.60 12.90 24.21
N ASN A 127 5.35 11.61 24.00
CA ASN A 127 4.02 11.01 23.83
C ASN A 127 3.19 11.58 22.66
N CYS A 128 3.81 12.34 21.77
CA CYS A 128 3.20 12.77 20.52
C CYS A 128 3.75 11.83 19.43
N ALA A 129 3.04 10.73 19.18
CA ALA A 129 3.32 9.76 18.11
C ALA A 129 2.01 9.11 17.64
N CYS A 130 2.00 8.55 16.43
CA CYS A 130 0.80 7.87 15.90
C CYS A 130 0.66 6.42 16.39
N ARG A 131 1.78 5.77 16.72
CA ARG A 131 1.85 4.43 17.29
C ARG A 131 2.88 4.42 18.42
N PRO A 132 2.77 3.50 19.39
CA PRO A 132 3.80 3.33 20.40
C PRO A 132 5.14 2.94 19.74
N ALA A 133 6.23 3.21 20.45
CA ALA A 133 7.57 2.91 19.95
C ALA A 133 7.74 1.38 19.74
N PRO A 134 8.52 0.94 18.73
CA PRO A 134 8.69 -0.48 18.42
C PRO A 134 9.27 -1.33 19.56
N TRP A 135 9.96 -0.71 20.53
CA TRP A 135 10.53 -1.36 21.71
C TRP A 135 9.68 -1.18 22.97
N SER A 136 8.50 -0.57 22.88
CA SER A 136 7.62 -0.37 24.03
C SER A 136 6.96 -1.68 24.48
N LEU A 137 6.59 -1.76 25.77
CA LEU A 137 5.90 -2.93 26.31
C LEU A 137 4.54 -3.18 25.62
N GLU A 138 3.83 -2.11 25.27
CA GLU A 138 2.56 -2.18 24.53
C GLU A 138 2.73 -2.81 23.14
N GLU A 139 3.90 -2.62 22.52
CA GLU A 139 4.19 -3.08 21.17
C GLU A 139 4.72 -4.51 21.12
N ARG A 140 5.22 -5.02 22.24
CA ARG A 140 5.78 -6.36 22.38
C ARG A 140 4.90 -7.48 21.81
N PRO A 141 3.57 -7.51 22.02
CA PRO A 141 2.71 -8.56 21.45
C PRO A 141 2.66 -8.56 19.92
N ARG A 142 2.69 -7.38 19.26
CA ARG A 142 2.74 -7.31 17.79
C ARG A 142 4.04 -7.88 17.25
N HIS A 143 5.15 -7.62 17.96
CA HIS A 143 6.46 -8.11 17.55
C HIS A 143 6.73 -9.57 17.96
N ALA A 144 6.06 -10.09 19.00
CA ALA A 144 6.18 -11.47 19.44
C ALA A 144 5.84 -12.48 18.33
N MET A 145 4.95 -12.11 17.41
CA MET A 145 4.60 -12.92 16.23
C MET A 145 5.79 -13.15 15.28
N TYR A 146 6.72 -12.19 15.19
CA TYR A 146 7.94 -12.34 14.39
C TYR A 146 9.06 -13.08 15.14
N THR A 147 8.95 -13.20 16.47
CA THR A 147 9.81 -14.01 17.35
C THR A 147 9.20 -15.39 17.59
N SER A 148 8.36 -15.89 16.69
CA SER A 148 8.16 -17.34 16.64
C SER A 148 9.43 -17.93 16.06
N PRO A 149 10.21 -18.77 16.78
CA PRO A 149 10.96 -19.78 16.06
C PRO A 149 9.95 -20.48 15.14
N GLU A 150 10.34 -20.82 13.91
CA GLU A 150 9.60 -21.87 13.19
C GLU A 150 9.31 -22.97 14.23
N PRO A 151 8.07 -23.50 14.30
CA PRO A 151 7.88 -24.70 15.07
C PRO A 151 8.87 -25.70 14.49
N GLN A 152 9.98 -25.93 15.21
CA GLN A 152 10.90 -26.99 14.90
C GLN A 152 10.09 -28.21 15.28
N VAL A 153 9.30 -28.72 14.32
CA VAL A 153 8.67 -30.01 14.46
C VAL A 153 9.84 -30.92 14.72
N ALA A 154 9.99 -31.36 15.98
CA ALA A 154 10.97 -32.35 16.33
C ALA A 154 10.59 -33.58 15.51
N ILE A 155 11.31 -33.78 14.41
CA ILE A 155 11.12 -34.92 13.54
C ILE A 155 11.68 -36.10 14.34
N ASN A 156 10.80 -36.81 15.04
CA ASN A 156 11.12 -38.07 15.69
C ASN A 156 10.54 -39.21 14.83
N ASP A 157 10.98 -40.44 15.10
CA ASP A 157 10.55 -41.61 14.33
C ASP A 157 9.02 -41.76 14.34
N GLU A 158 8.35 -41.37 15.42
CA GLU A 158 6.88 -41.38 15.53
C GLU A 158 6.20 -40.38 14.56
N VAL A 159 6.76 -39.18 14.40
CA VAL A 159 6.24 -38.16 13.46
C VAL A 159 6.54 -38.59 12.02
N LEU A 160 7.69 -39.21 11.76
CA LEU A 160 8.03 -39.78 10.45
C LEU A 160 7.07 -40.89 10.05
N ASP A 161 6.76 -41.81 10.97
CA ASP A 161 5.82 -42.90 10.72
C ASP A 161 4.39 -42.39 10.47
N LYS A 162 3.95 -41.37 11.21
CA LYS A 162 2.63 -40.74 11.01
C LYS A 162 2.54 -39.99 9.67
N VAL A 163 3.60 -39.28 9.28
CA VAL A 163 3.65 -38.59 7.98
C VAL A 163 3.70 -39.60 6.84
N ALA A 164 4.51 -40.65 6.95
CA ALA A 164 4.59 -41.73 5.96
C ALA A 164 3.26 -42.49 5.82
N ALA A 165 2.57 -42.77 6.93
CA ALA A 165 1.24 -43.37 6.91
C ALA A 165 0.20 -42.46 6.24
N SER A 166 0.32 -41.13 6.41
CA SER A 166 -0.56 -40.15 5.74
C SER A 166 -0.23 -39.91 4.25
N MET A 167 0.93 -40.40 3.78
CA MET A 167 1.40 -40.26 2.39
C MET A 167 1.22 -41.53 1.55
N GLN A 168 0.53 -42.56 2.06
CA GLN A 168 0.28 -43.77 1.28
C GLN A 168 -0.64 -43.44 0.09
N PRO A 169 -0.21 -43.71 -1.16
CA PRO A 169 -1.09 -43.57 -2.30
C PRO A 169 -2.13 -44.71 -2.29
N ASP A 170 -3.40 -44.36 -2.45
CA ASP A 170 -4.47 -45.33 -2.70
C ASP A 170 -4.22 -46.01 -4.06
N LEU A 171 -3.41 -47.07 -4.08
CA LEU A 171 -3.15 -47.86 -5.29
C LEU A 171 -4.33 -48.76 -5.70
N ASN A 172 -5.51 -48.59 -5.08
CA ASN A 172 -6.73 -49.34 -5.37
C ASN A 172 -7.95 -48.43 -5.52
N ALA A 173 -7.79 -47.24 -6.12
CA ALA A 173 -8.93 -46.50 -6.65
C ALA A 173 -8.98 -46.73 -8.17
N ASP A 174 -9.88 -47.62 -8.60
CA ASP A 174 -10.35 -47.68 -9.98
C ASP A 174 -10.72 -46.27 -10.45
N ALA A 175 -10.02 -45.76 -11.46
CA ALA A 175 -10.20 -44.40 -11.96
C ALA A 175 -11.61 -44.20 -12.55
N PRO A 176 -12.45 -43.28 -12.01
CA PRO A 176 -13.49 -42.65 -12.80
C PRO A 176 -12.90 -41.40 -13.48
N GLY A 177 -13.23 -41.25 -14.75
CA GLY A 177 -12.70 -40.21 -15.64
C GLY A 177 -12.76 -38.80 -15.05
N GLY A 178 -11.72 -38.03 -15.38
CA GLY A 178 -11.53 -36.66 -14.90
C GLY A 178 -12.68 -35.72 -15.29
N GLN A 179 -13.12 -34.94 -14.30
CA GLN A 179 -13.82 -33.68 -14.50
C GLN A 179 -12.99 -32.58 -13.86
N ASN A 180 -12.70 -31.54 -14.65
CA ASN A 180 -11.83 -30.42 -14.32
C ASN A 180 -12.49 -29.53 -13.23
N PRO A 181 -11.82 -29.23 -12.10
CA PRO A 181 -12.47 -28.58 -10.95
C PRO A 181 -12.60 -27.05 -11.02
N TYR A 182 -12.52 -26.44 -12.21
CA TYR A 182 -12.80 -25.01 -12.40
C TYR A 182 -14.16 -24.77 -13.06
N GLU A 183 -15.20 -25.38 -12.52
CA GLU A 183 -16.58 -24.97 -12.78
C GLU A 183 -17.49 -25.43 -11.64
N LYS A 184 -17.76 -24.52 -10.69
CA LYS A 184 -19.12 -24.02 -10.43
C LYS A 184 -19.16 -23.00 -9.30
N GLU A 185 -20.01 -22.01 -9.55
CA GLU A 185 -20.32 -20.85 -8.74
C GLU A 185 -21.05 -21.22 -7.43
N GLY A 186 -20.85 -20.36 -6.42
CA GLY A 186 -21.89 -19.94 -5.49
C GLY A 186 -22.26 -20.90 -4.37
N THR A 187 -21.84 -20.59 -3.14
CA THR A 187 -22.76 -20.30 -2.00
C THR A 187 -21.98 -19.93 -0.75
N ALA A 188 -22.59 -19.06 0.06
CA ALA A 188 -21.99 -18.33 1.16
C ALA A 188 -21.48 -19.21 2.32
N SER A 189 -20.38 -18.79 2.93
CA SER A 189 -20.19 -18.99 4.36
C SER A 189 -19.57 -17.75 4.99
N GLN A 190 -20.40 -17.14 5.84
CA GLN A 190 -20.06 -16.04 6.71
C GLN A 190 -19.00 -16.51 7.71
N THR A 191 -17.91 -15.77 7.84
CA THR A 191 -17.12 -15.81 9.08
C THR A 191 -16.80 -14.38 9.48
N GLN A 192 -17.23 -14.06 10.69
CA GLN A 192 -17.35 -12.72 11.23
C GLN A 192 -15.97 -12.15 11.53
N ASN A 193 -15.70 -10.96 11.00
CA ASN A 193 -14.54 -10.16 11.30
C ASN A 193 -14.62 -9.63 12.74
N PRO A 194 -13.63 -9.91 13.63
CA PRO A 194 -13.69 -9.53 15.04
C PRO A 194 -13.51 -8.02 15.32
N TYR A 195 -13.48 -7.15 14.31
CA TYR A 195 -13.35 -5.70 14.50
C TYR A 195 -14.66 -4.90 14.43
N ALA A 196 -15.82 -5.56 14.32
CA ALA A 196 -17.13 -4.90 14.25
C ALA A 196 -17.91 -5.00 15.58
N ALA A 197 -17.41 -4.38 16.65
CA ALA A 197 -18.16 -4.29 17.91
C ALA A 197 -17.84 -3.03 18.72
N ARG A 198 -18.11 -1.83 18.18
CA ARG A 198 -18.43 -0.68 19.03
C ARG A 198 -19.18 0.45 18.31
N SER A 199 -20.42 0.21 17.92
CA SER A 199 -21.41 1.28 17.82
C SER A 199 -22.81 0.69 17.76
N SER A 200 -23.53 0.68 18.89
CA SER A 200 -24.99 0.88 18.97
C SER A 200 -25.57 0.40 20.30
N ARG A 201 -26.20 1.35 21.01
CA ARG A 201 -27.26 1.30 22.04
C ARG A 201 -26.92 2.38 23.09
N THR A 202 -27.74 3.40 23.33
CA THR A 202 -29.20 3.44 23.41
C THR A 202 -29.75 4.84 23.09
N SER A 203 -30.80 4.93 22.27
CA SER A 203 -31.72 6.07 22.27
C SER A 203 -33.02 5.56 22.87
N SER A 204 -33.28 5.93 24.12
CA SER A 204 -34.56 5.71 24.80
C SER A 204 -35.45 6.93 24.56
N LYS A 205 -36.61 6.64 23.95
CA LYS A 205 -37.76 7.53 23.75
C LYS A 205 -38.36 7.90 25.12
N PRO A 206 -38.65 9.18 25.44
CA PRO A 206 -39.44 9.49 26.62
C PRO A 206 -40.94 9.30 26.34
N ALA A 207 -41.62 8.66 27.29
CA ALA A 207 -43.06 8.58 27.39
C ALA A 207 -43.60 9.94 27.85
N ALA A 208 -44.65 10.42 27.18
CA ALA A 208 -45.43 11.58 27.60
C ALA A 208 -46.44 11.16 28.68
N LEU A 209 -46.49 11.91 29.78
CA LEU A 209 -47.57 11.87 30.77
C LEU A 209 -47.71 13.28 31.39
N SER A 210 -48.96 13.75 31.39
CA SER A 210 -49.56 14.93 32.05
C SER A 210 -49.30 16.30 31.44
#